data_AF-A0A7W9TJF9-F1
#
_entry.id   AF-A0A7W9TJF9-F1
#
_cell.length_a   1.000
_cell.length_b   1.000
_cell.length_c   1.000
_cell.angle_alpha   90.00
_cell.angle_beta   90.00
_cell.angle_gamma   90.00
#
_symmetry.space_group_name_H-M   'P 1'
#
loop_
_entity.id
_entity.type
_entity.pdbx_description
1 polymer ?
#
loop_
_entity_poly.entity_id
_entity_poly.type
_entity_poly.pdbx_seq_one_letter_code
_entity_poly.pdbx_strand_id
1 'polypeptide(L)'
;MDLSLSSVVELHLAYEDNSPFGTTVSGQLERKLKERFRPAIETLRRDALDAVERAPEILDRLGLDGGGEILDATGVREELSFPVPSQTRPAAIVLFRDRLAPLRLPVGPELAGDLAAWIGEWQHNASRPAPGPARALWEALHELQCFAAPRQPTHTRGAATLVGHATVLLSSPRAKILIDPFLMPRDERFPAGYQPLTHGDLAPDGVLITHSHRDHFHIDSLLRLGRDTTVVVPEVARESSLAIDMVYRLKELGFTDVRALGWNQQTTIGDFRVIALPMYGEQPTDDAPLPPDIRNTGNTYLVEGEGRRYAFLADAGRDHLGDVRSLAKDAYERYGPVDVLFGGYRPWRLYPIQYLTGSVPQYLLYTPRSLWRTRQTIMSDSHALLDTAERWHARYVVPYANGGAPWYWQLGLGSAADGSATSGETHFDPLPEAVIRASTERSENGVRALASPVRTLLVRPGESIRFDGRGEADVIPNPGHIWPYNDAEALLSAPGSTREPVGLSRKRVLLRLLALEEMQRRGLTVSTQQVADMSDDLRRRHGLTDHADMVAWLNRAGLSMAEYCEILYEWQGVLRLEEAMSDLIEKRLAGQRAFATMRAVSHA
;
A
#
# COMPACT_ATOMS: atom_id res chain seq x y z
N MET A 1 36.01 -6.05 16.17
CA MET A 1 34.69 -6.70 16.07
C MET A 1 34.15 -6.30 14.72
N ASP A 2 33.66 -7.24 13.94
CA ASP A 2 33.00 -6.93 12.68
C ASP A 2 31.72 -6.15 13.01
N LEU A 3 31.55 -5.00 12.38
CA LEU A 3 30.40 -4.11 12.58
C LEU A 3 29.62 -3.99 11.26
N SER A 4 28.33 -3.70 11.34
CA SER A 4 27.46 -3.42 10.20
C SER A 4 26.48 -2.30 10.56
N LEU A 5 25.96 -1.58 9.57
CA LEU A 5 24.93 -0.57 9.78
C LEU A 5 23.69 -1.26 10.36
N SER A 6 23.25 -0.77 11.51
CA SER A 6 22.17 -1.37 12.27
C SER A 6 20.85 -1.34 11.50
N SER A 7 20.08 -2.42 11.61
CA SER A 7 18.77 -2.54 10.95
C SER A 7 17.70 -1.61 11.51
N VAL A 8 17.93 -0.99 12.66
CA VAL A 8 16.99 -0.03 13.28
C VAL A 8 17.29 1.42 12.91
N VAL A 9 18.39 1.67 12.19
CA VAL A 9 18.73 3.02 11.73
C VAL A 9 17.91 3.30 10.48
N GLU A 10 17.12 4.36 10.52
CA GLU A 10 16.53 4.96 9.31
C GLU A 10 17.48 6.01 8.76
N LEU A 11 17.60 6.04 7.44
CA LEU A 11 18.43 6.99 6.72
C LEU A 11 17.57 7.63 5.65
N HIS A 12 17.58 8.96 5.57
CA HIS A 12 16.91 9.71 4.51
C HIS A 12 17.90 10.61 3.79
N LEU A 13 18.03 10.45 2.48
CA LEU A 13 18.77 11.39 1.66
C LEU A 13 17.95 12.66 1.46
N ALA A 14 18.51 13.78 1.90
CA ALA A 14 17.92 15.09 1.73
C ALA A 14 18.64 15.88 0.64
N TYR A 15 17.85 16.61 -0.13
CA TYR A 15 18.32 17.40 -1.26
C TYR A 15 18.31 18.89 -0.91
N GLU A 16 19.29 19.61 -1.44
CA GLU A 16 19.21 21.05 -1.64
C GLU A 16 18.52 21.29 -2.98
N ASP A 17 17.56 22.19 -3.02
CA ASP A 17 16.73 22.43 -4.19
C ASP A 17 16.65 23.93 -4.48
N ASN A 18 17.36 24.31 -5.54
CA ASN A 18 17.46 25.68 -6.04
C ASN A 18 16.54 25.92 -7.25
N SER A 19 15.63 24.99 -7.55
CA SER A 19 14.63 25.18 -8.60
C SER A 19 13.58 26.23 -8.17
N PRO A 20 13.02 27.02 -9.11
CA PRO A 20 12.05 28.07 -8.77
C PRO A 20 10.81 27.53 -8.02
N PHE A 21 10.29 26.39 -8.47
CA PHE A 21 9.05 25.79 -7.97
C PHE A 21 9.26 24.68 -6.93
N GLY A 22 10.52 24.26 -6.70
CA GLY A 22 10.80 23.00 -6.02
C GLY A 22 10.58 21.80 -6.96
N THR A 23 11.16 20.67 -6.59
CA THR A 23 11.06 19.40 -7.32
C THR A 23 10.40 18.32 -6.46
N THR A 24 9.95 17.26 -7.13
CA THR A 24 9.45 16.03 -6.48
C THR A 24 10.58 15.28 -5.77
N VAL A 25 11.80 15.31 -6.34
CA VAL A 25 13.01 14.71 -5.75
C VAL A 25 13.28 15.24 -4.34
N SER A 26 13.13 16.55 -4.10
CA SER A 26 13.30 17.17 -2.77
C SER A 26 12.02 17.17 -1.92
N GLY A 27 10.89 16.79 -2.50
CA GLY A 27 9.54 16.95 -1.95
C GLY A 27 9.10 18.41 -1.79
N GLN A 28 9.87 19.39 -2.27
CA GLN A 28 9.58 20.81 -2.06
C GLN A 28 8.40 21.27 -2.92
N LEU A 29 8.22 20.69 -4.11
CA LEU A 29 7.08 20.97 -4.97
C LEU A 29 5.76 20.65 -4.24
N GLU A 30 5.63 19.44 -3.70
CA GLU A 30 4.43 18.98 -3.00
C GLU A 30 4.15 19.82 -1.76
N ARG A 31 5.18 20.18 -0.99
CA ARG A 31 5.05 21.07 0.17
C ARG A 31 4.55 22.46 -0.22
N LYS A 32 5.14 23.08 -1.24
CA LYS A 32 4.74 24.40 -1.76
C LYS A 32 3.31 24.38 -2.30
N LEU A 33 2.92 23.35 -3.04
CA LEU A 33 1.56 23.20 -3.55
C LEU A 33 0.55 23.03 -2.41
N LYS A 34 0.81 22.15 -1.44
CA LYS A 34 -0.07 21.98 -0.27
C LYS A 34 -0.20 23.24 0.57
N GLU A 35 0.87 24.02 0.69
CA GLU A 35 0.83 25.32 1.36
C GLU A 35 -0.01 26.34 0.58
N ARG A 36 0.23 26.48 -0.73
CA ARG A 36 -0.52 27.40 -1.58
C ARG A 36 -2.01 27.07 -1.63
N PHE A 37 -2.35 25.79 -1.78
CA PHE A 37 -3.73 25.33 -1.88
C PHE A 37 -4.34 24.94 -0.52
N ARG A 38 -3.73 25.37 0.61
CA ARG A 38 -4.27 25.14 1.96
C ARG A 38 -5.75 25.54 2.11
N PRO A 39 -6.23 26.68 1.55
CA PRO A 39 -7.66 27.02 1.62
C PRO A 39 -8.59 26.00 0.93
N ALA A 40 -8.13 25.40 -0.19
CA ALA A 40 -8.87 24.34 -0.88
C ALA A 40 -8.87 23.04 -0.06
N ILE A 41 -7.73 22.68 0.55
CA ILE A 41 -7.61 21.53 1.45
C ILE A 41 -8.51 21.68 2.69
N GLU A 42 -8.57 22.88 3.28
CA GLU A 42 -9.45 23.16 4.42
C GLU A 42 -10.93 23.08 4.04
N THR A 43 -11.28 23.54 2.83
CA THR A 43 -12.64 23.39 2.29
C THR A 43 -12.98 21.92 2.09
N LEU A 44 -12.09 21.12 1.49
CA LEU A 44 -12.25 19.66 1.36
C LEU A 44 -12.49 18.95 2.69
N ARG A 45 -11.76 19.36 3.74
CA ARG A 45 -11.90 18.78 5.09
C ARG A 45 -13.21 19.16 5.77
N ARG A 46 -13.73 20.36 5.50
CA ARG A 46 -14.97 20.86 6.08
C ARG A 46 -16.20 20.32 5.34
N ASP A 47 -16.17 20.39 4.01
CA ASP A 47 -17.25 20.00 3.11
C ASP A 47 -16.66 19.58 1.76
N ALA A 48 -16.47 18.27 1.59
CA ALA A 48 -15.90 17.71 0.37
C ALA A 48 -16.78 17.91 -0.86
N LEU A 49 -18.12 17.99 -0.70
CA LEU A 49 -19.03 18.20 -1.80
C LEU A 49 -18.95 19.64 -2.30
N ASP A 50 -19.02 20.63 -1.39
CA ASP A 50 -18.83 22.06 -1.73
C ASP A 50 -17.48 22.29 -2.41
N ALA A 51 -16.42 21.64 -1.92
CA ALA A 51 -15.09 21.73 -2.53
C ALA A 51 -15.06 21.23 -3.98
N VAL A 52 -15.74 20.11 -4.27
CA VAL A 52 -15.81 19.52 -5.62
C VAL A 52 -16.71 20.35 -6.53
N GLU A 53 -17.91 20.70 -6.08
CA GLU A 53 -18.87 21.49 -6.87
C GLU A 53 -18.31 22.86 -7.24
N ARG A 54 -17.48 23.46 -6.36
CA ARG A 54 -16.89 24.79 -6.58
C ARG A 54 -15.42 24.73 -6.94
N ALA A 55 -14.91 23.57 -7.36
CA ALA A 55 -13.49 23.40 -7.64
C ALA A 55 -12.96 24.45 -8.64
N PRO A 56 -13.61 24.73 -9.79
CA PRO A 56 -13.16 25.80 -10.71
C PRO A 56 -13.02 27.16 -10.04
N GLU A 57 -14.04 27.59 -9.28
CA GLU A 57 -14.07 28.90 -8.62
C GLU A 57 -13.07 29.00 -7.46
N ILE A 58 -12.81 27.89 -6.77
CA ILE A 58 -11.79 27.83 -5.71
C ILE A 58 -10.40 27.89 -6.32
N LEU A 59 -10.13 27.09 -7.36
CA LEU A 59 -8.82 26.96 -7.97
C LEU A 59 -8.42 28.21 -8.78
N ASP A 60 -9.36 28.86 -9.45
CA ASP A 60 -9.13 30.15 -10.12
C ASP A 60 -8.68 31.23 -9.14
N ARG A 61 -9.38 31.36 -8.01
CA ARG A 61 -9.00 32.31 -6.95
C ARG A 61 -7.63 32.02 -6.34
N LEU A 62 -7.12 30.81 -6.48
CA LEU A 62 -5.79 30.38 -6.02
C LEU A 62 -4.73 30.44 -7.14
N GLY A 63 -5.08 31.00 -8.29
CA GLY A 63 -4.17 31.33 -9.40
C GLY A 63 -4.01 30.22 -10.44
N LEU A 64 -5.05 29.39 -10.65
CA LEU A 64 -5.15 28.46 -11.77
C LEU A 64 -6.11 28.95 -12.88
N ASP A 65 -6.32 30.26 -12.97
CA ASP A 65 -7.17 30.95 -13.97
C ASP A 65 -6.42 31.29 -15.28
N GLY A 66 -5.12 30.99 -15.37
CA GLY A 66 -4.29 31.18 -16.57
C GLY A 66 -3.40 32.42 -16.58
N GLY A 67 -3.30 33.16 -15.47
CA GLY A 67 -2.53 34.42 -15.39
C GLY A 67 -1.68 34.59 -14.14
N GLY A 68 -0.84 33.60 -13.79
CA GLY A 68 -0.18 33.58 -12.48
C GLY A 68 1.24 32.99 -12.44
N GLU A 69 1.67 32.62 -11.24
CA GLU A 69 2.97 32.02 -10.98
C GLU A 69 3.04 30.55 -11.43
N ILE A 70 1.91 29.85 -11.53
CA ILE A 70 1.85 28.42 -11.90
C ILE A 70 1.52 28.23 -13.38
N LEU A 71 0.57 29.01 -13.89
CA LEU A 71 0.12 28.96 -15.28
C LEU A 71 0.58 30.19 -16.06
N ASP A 72 0.98 30.00 -17.31
CA ASP A 72 1.21 31.05 -18.31
C ASP A 72 0.27 30.88 -19.53
N ALA A 73 0.50 31.65 -20.59
CA ALA A 73 -0.33 31.63 -21.80
C ALA A 73 -0.36 30.28 -22.53
N THR A 74 0.56 29.36 -22.22
CA THR A 74 0.71 28.03 -22.83
C THR A 74 0.26 26.88 -21.93
N GLY A 75 -0.04 27.14 -20.66
CA GLY A 75 -0.46 26.13 -19.68
C GLY A 75 0.39 26.19 -18.41
N VAL A 76 0.71 25.03 -17.82
CA VAL A 76 1.64 24.96 -16.69
C VAL A 76 3.04 25.37 -17.15
N ARG A 77 3.70 26.26 -16.40
CA ARG A 77 5.03 26.76 -16.75
C ARG A 77 6.03 25.65 -17.01
N GLU A 78 6.90 25.87 -17.99
CA GLU A 78 7.90 24.86 -18.39
C GLU A 78 8.86 24.53 -17.25
N GLU A 79 9.28 25.50 -16.43
CA GLU A 79 10.22 25.25 -15.33
C GLU A 79 9.60 24.48 -14.16
N LEU A 80 8.27 24.46 -14.06
CA LEU A 80 7.53 23.61 -13.12
C LEU A 80 7.36 22.22 -13.71
N SER A 81 6.95 22.14 -14.97
CA SER A 81 6.71 20.88 -15.68
C SER A 81 7.99 20.06 -15.82
N PHE A 82 9.10 20.71 -16.17
CA PHE A 82 10.38 20.12 -16.49
C PHE A 82 11.54 20.85 -15.78
N PRO A 83 11.70 20.64 -14.47
CA PRO A 83 12.77 21.27 -13.70
C PRO A 83 14.15 20.83 -14.20
N VAL A 84 15.16 21.69 -14.03
CA VAL A 84 16.54 21.38 -14.45
C VAL A 84 17.17 20.45 -13.39
N PRO A 85 17.53 19.19 -13.72
CA PRO A 85 17.93 18.21 -12.71
C PRO A 85 19.09 18.66 -11.81
N SER A 86 20.07 19.38 -12.38
CA SER A 86 21.26 19.85 -11.69
C SER A 86 21.01 20.97 -10.65
N GLN A 87 19.80 21.53 -10.58
CA GLN A 87 19.41 22.51 -9.55
C GLN A 87 18.99 21.84 -8.24
N THR A 88 18.76 20.52 -8.26
CA THR A 88 18.43 19.73 -7.07
C THR A 88 19.51 18.70 -6.86
N ARG A 89 20.24 18.77 -5.74
CA ARG A 89 21.42 17.95 -5.48
C ARG A 89 21.39 17.32 -4.10
N PRO A 90 21.95 16.11 -3.91
CA PRO A 90 22.16 15.54 -2.59
C PRO A 90 22.93 16.51 -1.69
N ALA A 91 22.42 16.76 -0.50
CA ALA A 91 22.98 17.78 0.40
C ALA A 91 23.23 17.27 1.82
N ALA A 92 22.48 16.26 2.26
CA ALA A 92 22.71 15.65 3.56
C ALA A 92 22.07 14.27 3.68
N ILE A 93 22.58 13.48 4.62
CA ILE A 93 21.90 12.32 5.16
C ILE A 93 21.22 12.75 6.47
N VAL A 94 19.93 12.46 6.60
CA VAL A 94 19.18 12.63 7.84
C VAL A 94 19.00 11.25 8.48
N LEU A 95 19.48 11.11 9.70
CA LEU A 95 19.42 9.85 10.46
C LEU A 95 18.29 9.92 11.47
N PHE A 96 17.50 8.85 11.56
CA PHE A 96 16.51 8.66 12.60
C PHE A 96 16.85 7.39 13.38
N ARG A 97 16.83 7.53 14.70
CA ARG A 97 17.07 6.47 15.67
C ARG A 97 16.13 6.70 16.84
N ASP A 98 15.58 5.62 17.40
CA ASP A 98 14.55 5.69 18.44
C ASP A 98 14.84 6.73 19.52
N ARG A 99 13.84 7.61 19.74
CA ARG A 99 13.82 8.67 20.76
C ARG A 99 14.87 9.78 20.61
N LEU A 100 15.70 9.76 19.56
CA LEU A 100 16.64 10.83 19.27
C LEU A 100 16.06 11.81 18.25
N ALA A 101 16.39 13.09 18.40
CA ALA A 101 16.08 14.08 17.38
C ALA A 101 16.79 13.70 16.07
N PRO A 102 16.14 13.89 14.89
CA PRO A 102 16.78 13.59 13.63
C PRO A 102 18.09 14.34 13.48
N LEU A 103 19.17 13.65 13.13
CA LEU A 103 20.47 14.27 12.92
C LEU A 103 20.72 14.46 11.42
N ARG A 104 21.05 15.68 11.03
CA ARG A 104 21.42 16.02 9.65
C ARG A 104 22.94 16.07 9.50
N LEU A 105 23.48 15.17 8.68
CA LEU A 105 24.89 15.09 8.33
C LEU A 105 25.11 15.62 6.90
N PRO A 106 25.86 16.72 6.71
CA PRO A 106 26.12 17.25 5.38
C PRO A 106 26.80 16.24 4.45
N VAL A 107 26.37 16.23 3.19
CA VAL A 107 26.96 15.43 2.11
C VAL A 107 27.41 16.40 1.03
N GLY A 108 28.72 16.53 0.86
CA GLY A 108 29.30 17.28 -0.26
C GLY A 108 29.29 16.46 -1.56
N PRO A 109 29.52 17.10 -2.73
CA PRO A 109 29.46 16.42 -4.04
C PRO A 109 30.38 15.21 -4.18
N GLU A 110 31.59 15.26 -3.61
CA GLU A 110 32.53 14.14 -3.62
C GLU A 110 31.98 12.94 -2.84
N LEU A 111 31.41 13.17 -1.65
CA LEU A 111 30.79 12.11 -0.85
C LEU A 111 29.53 11.57 -1.52
N ALA A 112 28.71 12.45 -2.12
CA ALA A 112 27.49 12.07 -2.83
C ALA A 112 27.78 11.00 -3.90
N GLY A 113 28.81 11.22 -4.72
CA GLY A 113 29.20 10.31 -5.81
C GLY A 113 29.70 8.93 -5.36
N ASP A 114 29.95 8.72 -4.07
CA ASP A 114 30.35 7.43 -3.51
C ASP A 114 29.37 6.90 -2.44
N LEU A 115 28.22 7.55 -2.23
CA LEU A 115 27.28 7.17 -1.17
C LEU A 115 26.79 5.73 -1.29
N ALA A 116 26.43 5.29 -2.50
CA ALA A 116 25.99 3.92 -2.73
C ALA A 116 27.10 2.91 -2.42
N ALA A 117 28.37 3.27 -2.63
CA ALA A 117 29.51 2.43 -2.29
C ALA A 117 29.62 2.26 -0.76
N TRP A 118 29.68 3.37 -0.03
CA TRP A 118 29.94 3.37 1.41
C TRP A 118 28.75 2.81 2.21
N ILE A 119 27.53 3.27 1.94
CA ILE A 119 26.34 2.80 2.66
C ILE A 119 26.10 1.32 2.39
N GLY A 120 26.32 0.86 1.15
CA GLY A 120 26.27 -0.56 0.79
C GLY A 120 27.34 -1.39 1.48
N GLU A 121 28.62 -0.99 1.43
CA GLU A 121 29.71 -1.73 2.09
C GLU A 121 29.45 -1.86 3.60
N TRP A 122 29.03 -0.78 4.25
CA TRP A 122 28.76 -0.78 5.70
C TRP A 122 27.56 -1.63 6.10
N GLN A 123 26.71 -2.08 5.17
CA GLN A 123 25.71 -3.10 5.47
C GLN A 123 26.33 -4.45 5.87
N HIS A 124 27.53 -4.76 5.38
CA HIS A 124 28.20 -6.04 5.62
C HIS A 124 29.47 -5.90 6.44
N ASN A 125 30.23 -4.83 6.21
CA ASN A 125 31.50 -4.57 6.89
C ASN A 125 31.72 -3.06 7.07
N ALA A 126 31.35 -2.54 8.23
CA ALA A 126 31.52 -1.15 8.62
C ALA A 126 32.95 -0.82 9.10
N SER A 127 33.96 -1.18 8.30
CA SER A 127 35.34 -0.84 8.61
C SER A 127 35.58 0.68 8.51
N ARG A 128 36.45 1.23 9.38
CA ARG A 128 36.73 2.67 9.40
C ARG A 128 37.50 3.08 8.13
N PRO A 129 37.00 4.03 7.33
CA PRO A 129 37.69 4.47 6.10
C PRO A 129 39.03 5.17 6.37
N ALA A 130 39.87 5.23 5.32
CA ALA A 130 41.02 6.13 5.26
C ALA A 130 40.57 7.62 5.34
N PRO A 131 41.45 8.57 5.69
CA PRO A 131 41.10 9.99 5.73
C PRO A 131 40.46 10.48 4.42
N GLY A 132 39.29 11.12 4.53
CA GLY A 132 38.50 11.62 3.41
C GLY A 132 37.04 11.89 3.81
N PRO A 133 36.17 12.37 2.90
CA PRO A 133 34.78 12.72 3.21
C PRO A 133 33.96 11.57 3.83
N ALA A 134 34.19 10.33 3.37
CA ALA A 134 33.52 9.14 3.90
C ALA A 134 33.89 8.84 5.37
N ARG A 135 35.11 9.19 5.80
CA ARG A 135 35.54 8.98 7.17
C ARG A 135 34.78 9.85 8.16
N ALA A 136 34.49 11.11 7.80
CA ALA A 136 33.70 12.00 8.64
C ALA A 136 32.26 11.46 8.82
N LEU A 137 31.66 10.96 7.75
CA LEU A 137 30.35 10.30 7.82
C LEU A 137 30.40 9.03 8.69
N TRP A 138 31.42 8.19 8.51
CA TRP A 138 31.60 6.98 9.34
C TRP A 138 31.79 7.33 10.81
N GLU A 139 32.61 8.34 11.14
CA GLU A 139 32.86 8.78 12.52
C GLU A 139 31.57 9.27 13.19
N ALA A 140 30.77 10.07 12.47
CA ALA A 140 29.46 10.50 12.95
C ALA A 140 28.53 9.31 13.20
N LEU A 141 28.42 8.37 12.25
CA LEU A 141 27.62 7.15 12.42
C LEU A 141 28.10 6.29 13.60
N HIS A 142 29.41 6.19 13.80
CA HIS A 142 30.00 5.43 14.90
C HIS A 142 29.73 6.10 16.26
N GLU A 143 29.92 7.41 16.39
CA GLU A 143 29.61 8.18 17.60
C GLU A 143 28.13 8.07 17.99
N LEU A 144 27.25 8.01 16.99
CA LEU A 144 25.81 7.81 17.17
C LEU A 144 25.41 6.34 17.36
N GLN A 145 26.37 5.43 17.40
CA GLN A 145 26.17 3.99 17.52
C GLN A 145 25.20 3.43 16.46
N CYS A 146 25.29 3.94 15.24
CA CYS A 146 24.55 3.42 14.10
C CYS A 146 25.09 2.08 13.62
N PHE A 147 26.24 1.63 14.13
CA PHE A 147 26.81 0.33 13.84
C PHE A 147 26.54 -0.68 14.95
N ALA A 148 26.22 -1.90 14.56
CA ALA A 148 25.95 -3.03 15.45
C ALA A 148 26.66 -4.29 14.95
N ALA A 149 26.74 -5.31 15.81
CA ALA A 149 27.22 -6.62 15.39
C ALA A 149 26.36 -7.16 14.23
N PRO A 150 26.96 -7.72 13.17
CA PRO A 150 26.23 -8.30 12.04
C PRO A 150 25.19 -9.30 12.52
N ARG A 151 23.94 -9.08 12.09
CA ARG A 151 22.86 -10.04 12.33
C ARG A 151 22.94 -11.13 11.26
N GLN A 152 22.72 -12.38 11.65
CA GLN A 152 22.51 -13.44 10.66
C GLN A 152 21.20 -13.18 9.90
N PRO A 153 21.23 -13.16 8.55
CA PRO A 153 20.04 -13.02 7.73
C PRO A 153 19.01 -14.12 8.01
N THR A 154 17.74 -13.74 8.06
CA THR A 154 16.64 -14.68 7.94
C THR A 154 16.34 -14.85 6.45
N HIS A 155 16.89 -15.90 5.85
CA HIS A 155 16.66 -16.17 4.43
C HIS A 155 15.17 -16.48 4.15
N THR A 156 14.63 -15.82 3.14
CA THR A 156 13.29 -16.12 2.61
C THR A 156 13.29 -17.49 1.94
N ARG A 157 12.12 -18.16 1.96
CA ARG A 157 11.96 -19.54 1.46
C ARG A 157 10.84 -19.55 0.43
N GLY A 158 11.16 -19.38 -0.85
CA GLY A 158 10.20 -19.46 -1.94
C GLY A 158 10.73 -18.90 -3.24
N ALA A 159 9.92 -19.03 -4.30
CA ALA A 159 10.26 -18.48 -5.62
C ALA A 159 9.94 -16.97 -5.69
N ALA A 160 8.93 -16.53 -4.93
CA ALA A 160 8.59 -15.12 -4.76
C ALA A 160 8.27 -14.83 -3.29
N THR A 161 8.73 -13.72 -2.73
CA THR A 161 8.40 -13.26 -1.37
C THR A 161 7.83 -11.86 -1.44
N LEU A 162 6.61 -11.66 -0.92
CA LEU A 162 6.06 -10.32 -0.77
C LEU A 162 6.72 -9.69 0.45
N VAL A 163 7.54 -8.66 0.24
CA VAL A 163 8.17 -7.92 1.35
C VAL A 163 7.19 -6.90 1.94
N GLY A 164 6.32 -6.34 1.09
CA GLY A 164 5.21 -5.47 1.44
C GLY A 164 5.09 -4.31 0.47
N HIS A 165 3.96 -3.60 0.50
CA HIS A 165 3.55 -2.68 -0.57
C HIS A 165 3.72 -3.33 -1.96
N ALA A 166 4.52 -2.76 -2.86
CA ALA A 166 4.85 -3.30 -4.17
C ALA A 166 6.19 -4.08 -4.19
N THR A 167 6.86 -4.18 -3.04
CA THR A 167 8.18 -4.82 -2.94
C THR A 167 8.05 -6.34 -2.97
N VAL A 168 8.59 -6.97 -4.01
CA VAL A 168 8.60 -8.44 -4.17
C VAL A 168 10.02 -8.91 -4.47
N LEU A 169 10.48 -9.93 -3.74
CA LEU A 169 11.74 -10.62 -4.03
C LEU A 169 11.44 -11.86 -4.86
N LEU A 170 11.94 -11.92 -6.10
CA LEU A 170 12.04 -13.17 -6.86
C LEU A 170 13.35 -13.87 -6.54
N SER A 171 13.32 -15.20 -6.46
CA SER A 171 14.50 -16.01 -6.14
C SER A 171 14.59 -17.24 -7.05
N SER A 172 15.76 -17.42 -7.63
CA SER A 172 16.20 -18.65 -8.31
C SER A 172 17.39 -19.25 -7.55
N PRO A 173 17.87 -20.45 -7.93
CA PRO A 173 19.12 -20.99 -7.41
C PRO A 173 20.36 -20.15 -7.74
N ARG A 174 20.28 -19.23 -8.71
CA ARG A 174 21.44 -18.47 -9.23
C ARG A 174 21.39 -16.97 -8.94
N ALA A 175 20.20 -16.40 -8.76
CA ALA A 175 20.03 -14.97 -8.58
C ALA A 175 18.76 -14.63 -7.82
N LYS A 176 18.72 -13.39 -7.32
CA LYS A 176 17.56 -12.76 -6.70
C LYS A 176 17.33 -11.38 -7.29
N ILE A 177 16.07 -11.08 -7.58
CA ILE A 177 15.65 -9.78 -8.08
C ILE A 177 14.64 -9.17 -7.13
N LEU A 178 14.87 -7.93 -6.72
CA LEU A 178 13.95 -7.17 -5.89
C LEU A 178 13.20 -6.14 -6.75
N ILE A 179 11.88 -6.25 -6.79
CA ILE A 179 11.02 -5.31 -7.51
C ILE A 179 10.61 -4.21 -6.52
N ASP A 180 10.63 -2.94 -6.95
CA ASP A 180 10.17 -1.75 -6.22
C ASP A 180 10.56 -1.73 -4.73
N PRO A 181 11.86 -1.70 -4.40
CA PRO A 181 12.34 -1.80 -3.03
C PRO A 181 11.95 -0.58 -2.20
N PHE A 182 11.02 -0.78 -1.26
CA PHE A 182 10.65 0.20 -0.26
C PHE A 182 10.75 -0.44 1.13
N LEU A 183 11.96 -0.46 1.68
CA LEU A 183 12.29 -1.19 2.91
C LEU A 183 12.29 -0.25 4.12
N MET A 184 11.57 -0.65 5.18
CA MET A 184 11.51 0.06 6.45
C MET A 184 12.56 -0.48 7.46
N PRO A 185 13.09 0.36 8.36
CA PRO A 185 13.94 -0.09 9.45
C PRO A 185 13.16 -0.97 10.44
N ARG A 186 13.86 -1.89 11.10
CA ARG A 186 13.30 -2.65 12.23
C ARG A 186 13.00 -1.72 13.39
N ASP A 187 11.99 -2.07 14.16
CA ASP A 187 11.49 -1.23 15.24
C ASP A 187 10.88 -2.07 16.36
N GLU A 188 11.29 -1.81 17.60
CA GLU A 188 10.82 -2.54 18.79
C GLU A 188 9.31 -2.37 19.05
N ARG A 189 8.67 -1.37 18.44
CA ARG A 189 7.21 -1.17 18.49
C ARG A 189 6.45 -2.29 17.77
N PHE A 190 7.08 -3.02 16.85
CA PHE A 190 6.47 -4.15 16.17
C PHE A 190 6.81 -5.49 16.88
N PRO A 191 5.97 -6.53 16.76
CA PRO A 191 6.24 -7.82 17.39
C PRO A 191 7.60 -8.40 16.97
N ALA A 192 8.33 -9.02 17.88
CA ALA A 192 9.65 -9.60 17.58
C ALA A 192 9.61 -10.67 16.47
N GLY A 193 8.49 -11.39 16.34
CA GLY A 193 8.23 -12.38 15.29
C GLY A 193 7.61 -11.80 14.00
N TYR A 194 7.47 -10.47 13.91
CA TYR A 194 6.95 -9.78 12.73
C TYR A 194 7.57 -8.39 12.60
N GLN A 195 8.71 -8.33 11.92
CA GLN A 195 9.52 -7.14 11.72
C GLN A 195 9.71 -6.87 10.22
N PRO A 196 10.04 -5.64 9.81
CA PRO A 196 10.48 -5.37 8.44
C PRO A 196 11.66 -6.27 8.03
N LEU A 197 11.56 -6.84 6.82
CA LEU A 197 12.67 -7.53 6.16
C LEU A 197 13.73 -6.51 5.75
N THR A 198 14.99 -6.79 6.06
CA THR A 198 16.11 -5.88 5.78
C THR A 198 16.79 -6.23 4.46
N HIS A 199 17.64 -5.34 3.95
CA HIS A 199 18.50 -5.61 2.80
C HIS A 199 19.28 -6.94 2.96
N GLY A 200 19.76 -7.25 4.18
CA GLY A 200 20.52 -8.45 4.46
C GLY A 200 19.68 -9.73 4.41
N ASP A 201 18.40 -9.65 4.77
CA ASP A 201 17.46 -10.78 4.65
C ASP A 201 17.18 -11.11 3.17
N LEU A 202 17.13 -10.08 2.33
CA LEU A 202 16.75 -10.19 0.93
C LEU A 202 17.96 -10.54 0.05
N ALA A 203 19.07 -9.81 0.22
CA ALA A 203 20.33 -9.91 -0.52
C ALA A 203 20.12 -10.04 -2.05
N PRO A 204 19.51 -9.05 -2.72
CA PRO A 204 19.23 -9.12 -4.15
C PRO A 204 20.49 -8.89 -5.00
N ASP A 205 20.56 -9.56 -6.15
CA ASP A 205 21.61 -9.35 -7.17
C ASP A 205 21.24 -8.22 -8.14
N GLY A 206 19.95 -7.88 -8.22
CA GLY A 206 19.48 -6.75 -9.01
C GLY A 206 18.10 -6.27 -8.60
N VAL A 207 17.73 -5.11 -9.13
CA VAL A 207 16.50 -4.40 -8.81
C VAL A 207 15.74 -4.02 -10.07
N LEU A 208 14.41 -4.11 -10.02
CA LEU A 208 13.53 -3.51 -11.02
C LEU A 208 12.72 -2.39 -10.37
N ILE A 209 12.68 -1.22 -11.00
CA ILE A 209 11.82 -0.10 -10.59
C ILE A 209 10.73 0.09 -11.64
N THR A 210 9.48 0.16 -11.23
CA THR A 210 8.34 0.35 -12.14
C THR A 210 8.17 1.80 -12.55
N HIS A 211 8.22 2.75 -11.61
CA HIS A 211 8.11 4.19 -11.88
C HIS A 211 8.67 5.02 -10.71
N SER A 212 8.68 6.35 -10.86
CA SER A 212 9.43 7.24 -9.97
C SER A 212 8.72 7.70 -8.69
N HIS A 213 7.49 7.25 -8.40
CA HIS A 213 6.88 7.62 -7.12
C HIS A 213 7.66 7.02 -5.95
N ARG A 214 7.61 7.72 -4.81
CA ARG A 214 8.50 7.46 -3.67
C ARG A 214 8.35 6.06 -3.07
N ASP A 215 7.15 5.50 -3.11
CA ASP A 215 6.82 4.15 -2.63
C ASP A 215 7.29 3.03 -3.58
N HIS A 216 7.82 3.37 -4.76
CA HIS A 216 8.42 2.45 -5.73
C HIS A 216 9.93 2.73 -5.97
N PHE A 217 10.30 4.00 -6.06
CA PHE A 217 11.67 4.49 -6.22
C PHE A 217 12.21 5.08 -4.91
N HIS A 218 12.48 4.21 -3.93
CA HIS A 218 12.95 4.63 -2.62
C HIS A 218 14.49 4.64 -2.53
N ILE A 219 15.09 5.80 -2.79
CA ILE A 219 16.56 6.01 -2.77
C ILE A 219 17.21 5.47 -1.48
N ASP A 220 16.57 5.66 -0.34
CA ASP A 220 17.13 5.25 0.95
C ASP A 220 17.27 3.72 1.08
N SER A 221 16.36 2.98 0.45
CA SER A 221 16.46 1.52 0.37
C SER A 221 17.52 1.10 -0.64
N LEU A 222 17.61 1.80 -1.78
CA LEU A 222 18.58 1.52 -2.83
C LEU A 222 20.02 1.72 -2.36
N LEU A 223 20.32 2.81 -1.63
CA LEU A 223 21.67 3.11 -1.12
C LEU A 223 22.26 1.97 -0.27
N ARG A 224 21.41 1.14 0.34
CA ARG A 224 21.82 -0.01 1.17
C ARG A 224 22.20 -1.24 0.36
N LEU A 225 21.90 -1.29 -0.93
CA LEU A 225 22.21 -2.45 -1.78
C LEU A 225 23.66 -2.44 -2.27
N GLY A 226 24.26 -1.25 -2.38
CA GLY A 226 25.62 -1.09 -2.89
C GLY A 226 25.66 -0.66 -4.34
N ARG A 227 26.73 0.08 -4.69
CA ARG A 227 26.93 0.69 -6.01
C ARG A 227 26.89 -0.26 -7.20
N ASP A 228 27.29 -1.51 -7.01
CA ASP A 228 27.44 -2.50 -8.09
C ASP A 228 26.16 -3.33 -8.31
N THR A 229 25.09 -3.06 -7.53
CA THR A 229 23.78 -3.67 -7.76
C THR A 229 23.24 -3.23 -9.11
N THR A 230 22.85 -4.18 -9.97
CA THR A 230 22.17 -3.85 -11.22
C THR A 230 20.80 -3.24 -10.91
N VAL A 231 20.55 -2.00 -11.36
CA VAL A 231 19.24 -1.34 -11.21
C VAL A 231 18.62 -1.10 -12.58
N VAL A 232 17.49 -1.73 -12.86
CA VAL A 232 16.71 -1.54 -14.08
C VAL A 232 15.59 -0.55 -13.81
N VAL A 233 15.51 0.49 -14.63
CA VAL A 233 14.55 1.59 -14.49
C VAL A 233 13.86 1.87 -15.83
N PRO A 234 12.69 2.53 -15.84
CA PRO A 234 12.08 3.06 -17.04
C PRO A 234 13.00 4.06 -17.75
N GLU A 235 12.95 4.07 -19.09
CA GLU A 235 13.55 5.13 -19.88
C GLU A 235 12.72 6.41 -19.74
N VAL A 236 13.33 7.46 -19.18
CA VAL A 236 12.74 8.80 -19.04
C VAL A 236 13.55 9.74 -19.92
N ALA A 237 12.94 10.22 -21.01
CA ALA A 237 13.63 11.08 -21.98
C ALA A 237 13.99 12.46 -21.41
N ARG A 238 13.14 13.01 -20.53
CA ARG A 238 13.32 14.29 -19.86
C ARG A 238 12.69 14.22 -18.48
N GLU A 239 13.45 14.60 -17.44
CA GLU A 239 12.91 14.72 -16.10
C GLU A 239 11.77 15.75 -16.06
N SER A 240 10.68 15.37 -15.41
CA SER A 240 9.49 16.19 -15.21
C SER A 240 9.00 16.11 -13.77
N SER A 241 8.06 16.98 -13.40
CA SER A 241 7.39 16.87 -12.10
C SER A 241 6.54 15.60 -11.92
N LEU A 242 6.36 14.80 -12.98
CA LEU A 242 5.64 13.52 -12.95
C LEU A 242 6.56 12.31 -13.11
N ALA A 243 7.78 12.50 -13.64
CA ALA A 243 8.74 11.42 -13.92
C ALA A 243 10.18 11.85 -13.65
N ILE A 244 10.86 11.17 -12.72
CA ILE A 244 12.25 11.46 -12.36
C ILE A 244 13.22 10.76 -13.34
N ASP A 245 14.30 11.43 -13.74
CA ASP A 245 15.40 10.77 -14.46
C ASP A 245 16.21 9.91 -13.47
N MET A 246 15.72 8.70 -13.22
CA MET A 246 16.33 7.78 -12.26
C MET A 246 17.75 7.38 -12.63
N VAL A 247 18.11 7.39 -13.93
CA VAL A 247 19.49 7.10 -14.36
C VAL A 247 20.43 8.19 -13.88
N TYR A 248 20.07 9.46 -14.12
CA TYR A 248 20.83 10.60 -13.63
C TYR A 248 20.95 10.57 -12.09
N ARG A 249 19.83 10.38 -11.39
CA ARG A 249 19.80 10.40 -9.91
C ARG A 249 20.61 9.27 -9.27
N LEU A 250 20.55 8.06 -9.81
CA LEU A 250 21.33 6.95 -9.28
C LEU A 250 22.83 7.11 -9.58
N LYS A 251 23.20 7.59 -10.77
CA LYS A 251 24.61 7.87 -11.09
C LYS A 251 25.21 8.98 -10.23
N GLU A 252 24.42 10.00 -9.88
CA GLU A 252 24.81 11.06 -8.93
C GLU A 252 25.17 10.50 -7.53
N LEU A 253 24.65 9.32 -7.19
CA LEU A 253 24.89 8.63 -5.91
C LEU A 253 25.95 7.51 -5.98
N GLY A 254 26.57 7.33 -7.15
CA GLY A 254 27.65 6.36 -7.35
C GLY A 254 27.25 4.98 -7.84
N PHE A 255 25.98 4.74 -8.21
CA PHE A 255 25.59 3.48 -8.83
C PHE A 255 26.25 3.31 -10.21
N THR A 256 26.82 2.12 -10.46
CA THR A 256 27.65 1.86 -11.64
C THR A 256 26.91 1.11 -12.75
N ASP A 257 25.91 0.30 -12.41
CA ASP A 257 25.12 -0.50 -13.37
C ASP A 257 23.63 -0.13 -13.32
N VAL A 258 23.28 0.99 -13.94
CA VAL A 258 21.90 1.46 -14.08
C VAL A 258 21.46 1.33 -15.54
N ARG A 259 20.41 0.55 -15.79
CA ARG A 259 19.94 0.20 -17.13
C ARG A 259 18.53 0.76 -17.35
N ALA A 260 18.41 1.74 -18.24
CA ALA A 260 17.11 2.24 -18.69
C ALA A 260 16.50 1.29 -19.72
N LEU A 261 15.23 0.94 -19.57
CA LEU A 261 14.46 0.18 -20.55
C LEU A 261 13.23 0.97 -20.98
N GLY A 262 13.11 1.18 -22.28
CA GLY A 262 11.86 1.59 -22.92
C GLY A 262 10.89 0.41 -23.08
N TRP A 263 9.64 0.71 -23.41
CA TRP A 263 8.60 -0.32 -23.58
C TRP A 263 8.99 -1.36 -24.64
N ASN A 264 8.75 -2.63 -24.33
CA ASN A 264 9.10 -3.82 -25.11
C ASN A 264 10.60 -4.12 -25.23
N GLN A 265 11.47 -3.36 -24.56
CA GLN A 265 12.88 -3.74 -24.42
C GLN A 265 13.04 -4.79 -23.31
N GLN A 266 14.20 -5.45 -23.31
CA GLN A 266 14.49 -6.52 -22.36
C GLN A 266 15.97 -6.52 -21.94
N THR A 267 16.22 -7.10 -20.77
CA THR A 267 17.56 -7.33 -20.21
C THR A 267 17.59 -8.68 -19.49
N THR A 268 18.75 -9.07 -18.99
CA THR A 268 18.93 -10.20 -18.08
C THR A 268 19.56 -9.75 -16.77
N ILE A 269 19.13 -10.37 -15.67
CA ILE A 269 19.78 -10.27 -14.35
C ILE A 269 19.91 -11.70 -13.83
N GLY A 270 21.13 -12.19 -13.73
CA GLY A 270 21.38 -13.61 -13.46
C GLY A 270 20.74 -14.51 -14.52
N ASP A 271 19.89 -15.43 -14.07
CA ASP A 271 19.13 -16.36 -14.92
C ASP A 271 17.70 -15.89 -15.25
N PHE A 272 17.32 -14.68 -14.82
CA PHE A 272 16.05 -14.08 -15.19
C PHE A 272 16.18 -13.26 -16.46
N ARG A 273 15.22 -13.45 -17.37
CA ARG A 273 14.95 -12.52 -18.48
C ARG A 273 13.86 -11.54 -18.04
N VAL A 274 14.15 -10.25 -18.14
CA VAL A 274 13.26 -9.17 -17.74
C VAL A 274 12.82 -8.41 -18.97
N ILE A 275 11.52 -8.26 -19.15
CA ILE A 275 10.90 -7.57 -20.29
C ILE A 275 10.10 -6.39 -19.73
N ALA A 276 10.46 -5.18 -20.15
CA ALA A 276 9.70 -3.97 -19.85
C ALA A 276 8.47 -3.91 -20.75
N LEU A 277 7.31 -3.68 -20.16
CA LEU A 277 6.03 -3.54 -20.82
C LEU A 277 5.44 -2.17 -20.49
N PRO A 278 4.54 -1.63 -21.35
CA PRO A 278 3.85 -0.39 -21.05
C PRO A 278 3.23 -0.35 -19.65
N MET A 279 3.41 0.77 -18.95
CA MET A 279 2.60 1.12 -17.78
C MET A 279 1.58 2.16 -18.23
N TYR A 280 0.31 1.77 -18.25
CA TYR A 280 -0.84 2.66 -18.42
C TYR A 280 -1.43 3.00 -17.06
N GLY A 281 -2.17 4.10 -16.96
CA GLY A 281 -2.75 4.55 -15.70
C GLY A 281 -1.75 5.30 -14.82
N GLU A 282 -2.19 5.58 -13.61
CA GLU A 282 -1.55 6.45 -12.62
C GLU A 282 -1.10 7.79 -13.23
N GLN A 283 -1.99 8.37 -14.03
CA GLN A 283 -1.80 9.67 -14.65
C GLN A 283 -2.66 10.73 -13.95
N PRO A 284 -2.41 12.03 -14.19
CA PRO A 284 -3.27 13.12 -13.70
C PRO A 284 -4.76 12.95 -13.99
N THR A 285 -5.09 12.27 -15.09
CA THR A 285 -6.45 11.98 -15.54
C THR A 285 -6.46 10.70 -16.38
N ASP A 286 -7.62 10.05 -16.50
CA ASP A 286 -7.82 8.95 -17.46
C ASP A 286 -8.02 9.44 -18.91
N ASP A 287 -8.09 10.76 -19.11
CA ASP A 287 -8.08 11.46 -20.39
C ASP A 287 -6.68 12.03 -20.73
N ALA A 288 -6.57 12.88 -21.74
CA ALA A 288 -5.30 13.53 -22.09
C ALA A 288 -4.91 14.61 -21.03
N PRO A 289 -3.68 14.58 -20.48
CA PRO A 289 -3.19 15.61 -19.58
C PRO A 289 -2.78 16.88 -20.36
N LEU A 290 -2.44 17.95 -19.63
CA LEU A 290 -1.94 19.20 -20.20
C LEU A 290 -0.53 19.51 -19.67
N PRO A 291 0.52 19.67 -20.50
CA PRO A 291 0.54 19.40 -21.94
C PRO A 291 0.45 17.89 -22.23
N PRO A 292 0.06 17.48 -23.46
CA PRO A 292 -0.20 16.06 -23.77
C PRO A 292 1.00 15.11 -23.61
N ASP A 293 2.22 15.62 -23.64
CA ASP A 293 3.46 14.87 -23.51
C ASP A 293 3.91 14.70 -22.04
N ILE A 294 3.29 15.39 -21.08
CA ILE A 294 3.60 15.20 -19.66
C ILE A 294 3.00 13.89 -19.15
N ARG A 295 3.82 13.08 -18.49
CA ARG A 295 3.43 11.73 -18.08
C ARG A 295 4.22 11.26 -16.87
N ASN A 296 3.54 10.57 -15.96
CA ASN A 296 4.20 9.66 -15.02
C ASN A 296 4.70 8.44 -15.81
N THR A 297 5.98 8.45 -16.16
CA THR A 297 6.60 7.47 -17.06
C THR A 297 7.04 6.25 -16.26
N GLY A 298 6.62 5.07 -16.71
CA GLY A 298 6.88 3.82 -16.02
C GLY A 298 6.82 2.58 -16.91
N ASN A 299 7.19 1.46 -16.32
CA ASN A 299 7.14 0.13 -16.88
C ASN A 299 6.32 -0.80 -15.97
N THR A 300 5.53 -1.68 -16.58
CA THR A 300 5.20 -2.97 -15.97
C THR A 300 6.26 -3.98 -16.41
N TYR A 301 6.42 -5.08 -15.68
CA TYR A 301 7.45 -6.08 -16.02
C TYR A 301 6.86 -7.47 -16.20
N LEU A 302 7.33 -8.17 -17.25
CA LEU A 302 7.26 -9.62 -17.35
C LEU A 302 8.67 -10.17 -17.07
N VAL A 303 8.77 -11.07 -16.09
CA VAL A 303 10.02 -11.72 -15.70
C VAL A 303 9.89 -13.23 -15.93
N GLU A 304 10.82 -13.79 -16.72
CA GLU A 304 10.92 -15.22 -17.00
C GLU A 304 12.14 -15.80 -16.27
N GLY A 305 11.97 -16.86 -15.50
CA GLY A 305 13.06 -17.55 -14.79
C GLY A 305 12.59 -18.86 -14.16
N GLU A 306 13.48 -19.85 -14.02
CA GLU A 306 13.16 -21.16 -13.44
C GLU A 306 11.94 -21.84 -14.09
N GLY A 307 11.79 -21.68 -15.41
CA GLY A 307 10.67 -22.21 -16.19
C GLY A 307 9.31 -21.56 -15.88
N ARG A 308 9.29 -20.42 -15.21
CA ARG A 308 8.08 -19.70 -14.79
C ARG A 308 8.05 -18.26 -15.29
N ARG A 309 6.86 -17.69 -15.30
CA ARG A 309 6.58 -16.29 -15.68
C ARG A 309 5.88 -15.53 -14.58
N TYR A 310 6.42 -14.36 -14.27
CA TYR A 310 5.90 -13.44 -13.27
C TYR A 310 5.58 -12.10 -13.91
N ALA A 311 4.37 -11.59 -13.72
CA ALA A 311 3.98 -10.25 -14.16
C ALA A 311 3.88 -9.31 -12.96
N PHE A 312 4.40 -8.09 -13.09
CA PHE A 312 4.36 -7.03 -12.07
C PHE A 312 3.73 -5.78 -12.66
N LEU A 313 2.52 -5.46 -12.21
CA LEU A 313 1.73 -4.36 -12.76
C LEU A 313 1.84 -3.06 -11.95
N ALA A 314 2.30 -3.13 -10.70
CA ALA A 314 2.32 -2.02 -9.75
C ALA A 314 0.98 -1.26 -9.78
N ASP A 315 1.06 0.03 -10.06
CA ASP A 315 -0.03 0.98 -10.06
C ASP A 315 -0.68 1.14 -11.46
N ALA A 316 -0.50 0.15 -12.33
CA ALA A 316 -1.10 0.19 -13.66
C ALA A 316 -2.63 0.17 -13.63
N GLY A 317 -3.20 0.84 -14.63
CA GLY A 317 -4.63 0.96 -14.86
C GLY A 317 -4.92 1.36 -16.29
N ARG A 318 -5.62 2.48 -16.45
CA ARG A 318 -6.04 3.01 -17.75
C ARG A 318 -5.76 4.50 -17.82
N ASP A 319 -5.36 4.96 -19.00
CA ASP A 319 -5.30 6.36 -19.37
C ASP A 319 -5.64 6.55 -20.87
N HIS A 320 -5.38 7.74 -21.42
CA HIS A 320 -5.64 8.06 -22.82
C HIS A 320 -4.75 7.30 -23.82
N LEU A 321 -3.61 6.73 -23.40
CA LEU A 321 -2.72 5.95 -24.27
C LEU A 321 -3.10 4.48 -24.30
N GLY A 322 -3.71 3.95 -23.24
CA GLY A 322 -4.10 2.55 -23.22
C GLY A 322 -4.70 2.05 -21.91
N ASP A 323 -4.84 0.72 -21.86
CA ASP A 323 -5.46 -0.01 -20.76
C ASP A 323 -4.65 -1.27 -20.48
N VAL A 324 -4.34 -1.51 -19.21
CA VAL A 324 -3.59 -2.68 -18.75
C VAL A 324 -4.26 -4.00 -19.15
N ARG A 325 -5.59 -4.03 -19.34
CA ARG A 325 -6.33 -5.21 -19.83
C ARG A 325 -6.04 -5.52 -21.29
N SER A 326 -5.89 -4.48 -22.12
CA SER A 326 -5.48 -4.65 -23.52
C SER A 326 -4.02 -5.10 -23.60
N LEU A 327 -3.15 -4.49 -22.77
CA LEU A 327 -1.76 -4.94 -22.62
C LEU A 327 -1.67 -6.43 -22.26
N ALA A 328 -2.44 -6.89 -21.28
CA ALA A 328 -2.43 -8.29 -20.85
C ALA A 328 -2.82 -9.26 -21.97
N LYS A 329 -3.82 -8.89 -22.78
CA LYS A 329 -4.21 -9.68 -23.96
C LYS A 329 -3.06 -9.76 -24.97
N ASP A 330 -2.45 -8.62 -25.31
CA ASP A 330 -1.38 -8.58 -26.30
C ASP A 330 -0.11 -9.30 -25.79
N ALA A 331 0.17 -9.19 -24.48
CA ALA A 331 1.26 -9.90 -23.83
C ALA A 331 1.01 -11.41 -23.77
N TYR A 332 -0.24 -11.86 -23.59
CA TYR A 332 -0.59 -13.27 -23.72
C TYR A 332 -0.37 -13.79 -25.14
N GLU A 333 -0.82 -13.06 -26.16
CA GLU A 333 -0.62 -13.44 -27.56
C GLU A 333 0.88 -13.55 -27.92
N ARG A 334 1.71 -12.69 -27.31
CA ARG A 334 3.14 -12.61 -27.60
C ARG A 334 4.01 -13.57 -26.78
N TYR A 335 3.71 -13.71 -25.50
CA TYR A 335 4.57 -14.41 -24.54
C TYR A 335 3.89 -15.65 -23.95
N GLY A 336 2.58 -15.80 -24.09
CA GLY A 336 1.79 -16.89 -23.50
C GLY A 336 1.32 -16.59 -22.06
N PRO A 337 0.82 -17.61 -21.35
CA PRO A 337 0.26 -17.44 -20.00
C PRO A 337 1.36 -17.11 -18.98
N VAL A 338 0.94 -16.52 -17.86
CA VAL A 338 1.80 -16.22 -16.71
C VAL A 338 1.45 -17.11 -15.51
N ASP A 339 2.46 -17.50 -14.74
CA ASP A 339 2.23 -18.31 -13.54
C ASP A 339 1.67 -17.45 -12.40
N VAL A 340 2.28 -16.30 -12.14
CA VAL A 340 1.86 -15.38 -11.07
C VAL A 340 1.81 -13.96 -11.58
N LEU A 341 0.68 -13.29 -11.40
CA LEU A 341 0.51 -11.87 -11.68
C LEU A 341 0.34 -11.10 -10.37
N PHE A 342 1.25 -10.16 -10.10
CA PHE A 342 1.16 -9.20 -9.02
C PHE A 342 0.58 -7.89 -9.56
N GLY A 343 -0.45 -7.35 -8.91
CA GLY A 343 -1.05 -6.10 -9.37
C GLY A 343 -1.76 -5.30 -8.28
N GLY A 344 -1.72 -3.98 -8.45
CA GLY A 344 -2.44 -3.03 -7.63
C GLY A 344 -3.96 -3.14 -7.84
N TYR A 345 -4.69 -2.75 -6.81
CA TYR A 345 -6.16 -2.79 -6.78
C TYR A 345 -6.71 -1.56 -6.02
N ARG A 346 -5.96 -0.46 -6.08
CA ARG A 346 -6.23 0.84 -5.46
C ARG A 346 -6.73 1.80 -6.53
N PRO A 347 -8.04 1.87 -6.82
CA PRO A 347 -8.47 2.60 -8.01
C PRO A 347 -8.28 4.11 -7.98
N TRP A 348 -8.00 4.67 -6.79
CA TRP A 348 -7.92 6.11 -6.54
C TRP A 348 -9.05 6.87 -7.25
N ARG A 349 -10.29 6.57 -6.80
CA ARG A 349 -11.50 7.17 -7.34
C ARG A 349 -11.69 8.58 -6.77
N LEU A 350 -10.95 9.53 -7.32
CA LEU A 350 -10.80 10.88 -6.77
C LEU A 350 -11.29 11.94 -7.75
N TYR A 351 -11.87 13.01 -7.23
CA TYR A 351 -11.98 14.28 -7.94
C TYR A 351 -10.63 15.00 -7.92
N PRO A 352 -10.23 15.73 -8.98
CA PRO A 352 -8.88 16.29 -9.09
C PRO A 352 -8.45 17.19 -7.92
N ILE A 353 -9.37 17.95 -7.32
CA ILE A 353 -9.07 18.78 -6.15
C ILE A 353 -8.59 17.93 -4.94
N GLN A 354 -9.00 16.65 -4.85
CA GLN A 354 -8.59 15.75 -3.76
C GLN A 354 -7.12 15.34 -3.85
N TYR A 355 -6.46 15.44 -5.02
CA TYR A 355 -5.02 15.20 -5.16
C TYR A 355 -4.19 16.05 -4.19
N LEU A 356 -4.69 17.25 -3.84
CA LEU A 356 -4.07 18.16 -2.87
C LEU A 356 -3.87 17.54 -1.48
N THR A 357 -4.66 16.53 -1.12
CA THR A 357 -4.55 15.84 0.17
C THR A 357 -3.60 14.63 0.13
N GLY A 358 -3.26 14.14 -1.06
CA GLY A 358 -2.46 12.93 -1.26
C GLY A 358 -0.96 13.18 -1.42
N SER A 359 -0.25 12.19 -1.96
CA SER A 359 1.19 12.25 -2.28
C SER A 359 1.49 12.95 -3.61
N VAL A 360 0.48 13.17 -4.46
CA VAL A 360 0.64 13.71 -5.82
C VAL A 360 -0.16 15.01 -6.06
N PRO A 361 -0.07 16.05 -5.20
CA PRO A 361 -0.83 17.29 -5.37
C PRO A 361 -0.59 17.98 -6.74
N GLN A 362 0.57 17.74 -7.37
CA GLN A 362 0.92 18.24 -8.69
C GLN A 362 0.03 17.68 -9.83
N TYR A 363 -0.63 16.53 -9.64
CA TYR A 363 -1.54 15.97 -10.66
C TYR A 363 -2.70 16.93 -10.98
N LEU A 364 -3.14 17.72 -10.00
CA LEU A 364 -4.17 18.74 -10.22
C LEU A 364 -3.78 19.74 -11.32
N LEU A 365 -2.50 20.10 -11.41
CA LEU A 365 -2.02 21.12 -12.35
C LEU A 365 -2.15 20.68 -13.81
N TYR A 366 -2.06 19.38 -14.04
CA TYR A 366 -2.06 18.78 -15.38
C TYR A 366 -3.39 18.16 -15.76
N THR A 367 -4.40 18.28 -14.90
CA THR A 367 -5.77 17.84 -15.19
C THR A 367 -6.52 18.95 -15.93
N PRO A 368 -7.09 18.71 -17.12
CA PRO A 368 -7.91 19.69 -17.82
C PRO A 368 -9.01 20.28 -16.93
N ARG A 369 -9.21 21.60 -17.05
CA ARG A 369 -10.23 22.33 -16.27
C ARG A 369 -11.63 21.72 -16.39
N SER A 370 -12.00 21.22 -17.57
CA SER A 370 -13.28 20.56 -17.82
C SER A 370 -13.49 19.30 -16.97
N LEU A 371 -12.43 18.71 -16.44
CA LEU A 371 -12.44 17.48 -15.64
C LEU A 371 -12.34 17.75 -14.14
N TRP A 372 -12.17 18.99 -13.68
CA TRP A 372 -12.02 19.29 -12.24
C TRP A 372 -13.23 18.89 -11.37
N ARG A 373 -14.41 18.75 -11.97
CA ARG A 373 -15.64 18.25 -11.32
C ARG A 373 -15.96 16.80 -11.67
N THR A 374 -15.07 16.12 -12.41
CA THR A 374 -15.28 14.76 -12.89
C THR A 374 -14.41 13.80 -12.10
N ARG A 375 -15.04 12.76 -11.54
CA ARG A 375 -14.31 11.74 -10.79
C ARG A 375 -13.39 10.96 -11.73
N GLN A 376 -12.11 10.90 -11.38
CA GLN A 376 -11.08 10.12 -12.08
C GLN A 376 -11.02 8.70 -11.51
N THR A 377 -10.46 7.76 -12.26
CA THR A 377 -10.07 6.41 -11.79
C THR A 377 -8.75 6.07 -12.44
N ILE A 378 -7.67 6.40 -11.77
CA ILE A 378 -6.35 6.42 -12.41
C ILE A 378 -5.63 5.08 -12.31
N MET A 379 -6.07 4.17 -11.43
CA MET A 379 -5.45 2.87 -11.21
C MET A 379 -6.50 1.75 -11.26
N SER A 380 -6.04 0.50 -11.30
CA SER A 380 -6.93 -0.67 -11.30
C SER A 380 -7.69 -0.82 -9.97
N ASP A 381 -8.96 -1.20 -10.03
CA ASP A 381 -9.68 -1.80 -8.89
C ASP A 381 -9.55 -3.33 -8.89
N SER A 382 -10.16 -3.98 -7.89
CA SER A 382 -10.19 -5.43 -7.77
C SER A 382 -10.73 -6.16 -9.00
N HIS A 383 -11.73 -5.61 -9.70
CA HIS A 383 -12.29 -6.25 -10.89
C HIS A 383 -11.38 -6.05 -12.10
N ALA A 384 -10.82 -4.85 -12.28
CA ALA A 384 -9.86 -4.57 -13.34
C ALA A 384 -8.59 -5.45 -13.22
N LEU A 385 -8.11 -5.68 -11.99
CA LEU A 385 -7.00 -6.60 -11.73
C LEU A 385 -7.35 -8.03 -12.17
N LEU A 386 -8.53 -8.53 -11.80
CA LEU A 386 -9.00 -9.87 -12.18
C LEU A 386 -9.24 -10.01 -13.68
N ASP A 387 -9.84 -9.01 -14.33
CA ASP A 387 -10.01 -8.96 -15.79
C ASP A 387 -8.65 -9.03 -16.50
N THR A 388 -7.65 -8.34 -15.97
CA THR A 388 -6.29 -8.33 -16.51
C THR A 388 -5.64 -9.71 -16.37
N ALA A 389 -5.78 -10.34 -15.20
CA ALA A 389 -5.27 -11.68 -14.94
C ALA A 389 -5.96 -12.74 -15.82
N GLU A 390 -7.28 -12.65 -16.01
CA GLU A 390 -8.04 -13.53 -16.88
C GLU A 390 -7.60 -13.38 -18.35
N ARG A 391 -7.42 -12.15 -18.83
CA ARG A 391 -6.95 -11.86 -20.21
C ARG A 391 -5.51 -12.31 -20.46
N TRP A 392 -4.66 -12.29 -19.43
CA TRP A 392 -3.30 -12.83 -19.53
C TRP A 392 -3.22 -14.35 -19.32
N HIS A 393 -4.36 -15.01 -19.07
CA HIS A 393 -4.39 -16.43 -18.69
C HIS A 393 -3.46 -16.73 -17.50
N ALA A 394 -3.45 -15.83 -16.50
CA ALA A 394 -2.68 -16.01 -15.30
C ALA A 394 -3.18 -17.24 -14.53
N ARG A 395 -2.27 -18.05 -13.99
CA ARG A 395 -2.67 -19.15 -13.11
C ARG A 395 -3.04 -18.65 -11.71
N TYR A 396 -2.22 -17.73 -11.19
CA TYR A 396 -2.45 -17.09 -9.90
C TYR A 396 -2.38 -15.56 -10.01
N VAL A 397 -3.21 -14.89 -9.22
CA VAL A 397 -3.17 -13.44 -9.04
C VAL A 397 -2.91 -13.10 -7.58
N VAL A 398 -2.01 -12.15 -7.33
CA VAL A 398 -1.62 -11.69 -6.00
C VAL A 398 -1.90 -10.19 -5.90
N PRO A 399 -2.86 -9.76 -5.07
CA PRO A 399 -3.06 -8.34 -4.78
C PRO A 399 -1.86 -7.77 -4.01
N TYR A 400 -1.29 -6.67 -4.49
CA TYR A 400 -0.19 -5.96 -3.81
C TYR A 400 -0.27 -4.43 -3.99
N ALA A 401 0.82 -3.69 -3.73
CA ALA A 401 0.94 -2.23 -3.89
C ALA A 401 -0.02 -1.41 -2.99
N ASN A 402 -0.43 -1.96 -1.84
CA ASN A 402 -1.38 -1.36 -0.91
C ASN A 402 -0.83 -1.31 0.53
N GLY A 403 0.48 -1.14 0.68
CA GLY A 403 1.15 -1.09 1.99
C GLY A 403 1.16 -2.45 2.69
N GLY A 404 0.01 -2.89 3.19
CA GLY A 404 -0.26 -4.26 3.63
C GLY A 404 0.42 -4.67 4.94
N ALA A 405 1.39 -3.91 5.44
CA ALA A 405 2.06 -4.14 6.72
C ALA A 405 1.98 -2.89 7.62
N PRO A 406 2.15 -3.05 8.95
CA PRO A 406 1.99 -1.97 9.92
C PRO A 406 2.83 -0.73 9.67
N TRP A 407 4.09 -0.95 9.31
CA TRP A 407 5.03 0.13 9.01
C TRP A 407 4.71 0.88 7.71
N TYR A 408 3.87 0.35 6.82
CA TYR A 408 3.41 1.09 5.64
C TYR A 408 2.09 1.83 5.90
N TRP A 409 1.09 1.19 6.53
CA TRP A 409 -0.17 1.89 6.79
C TRP A 409 -0.02 3.00 7.84
N GLN A 410 0.96 2.91 8.75
CA GLN A 410 1.34 4.01 9.64
C GLN A 410 1.91 5.23 8.88
N LEU A 411 2.45 5.03 7.67
CA LEU A 411 2.84 6.10 6.75
C LEU A 411 1.66 6.61 5.90
N GLY A 412 0.46 6.07 6.11
CA GLY A 412 -0.73 6.38 5.32
C GLY A 412 -0.82 5.61 3.99
N LEU A 413 -0.10 4.49 3.85
CA LEU A 413 -0.17 3.63 2.67
C LEU A 413 -1.00 2.38 2.98
N GLY A 414 -2.20 2.31 2.41
CA GLY A 414 -3.07 1.16 2.56
C GLY A 414 -3.94 1.18 3.81
N SER A 415 -4.92 0.27 3.83
CA SER A 415 -5.78 0.04 4.99
C SER A 415 -5.07 -0.68 6.13
N ALA A 416 -5.40 -0.32 7.38
CA ALA A 416 -4.93 -1.04 8.56
C ALA A 416 -5.67 -2.38 8.75
N ALA A 417 -4.92 -3.49 8.79
CA ALA A 417 -5.49 -4.84 8.96
C ALA A 417 -5.72 -5.26 10.42
N ASP A 418 -5.45 -4.37 11.38
CA ASP A 418 -5.60 -4.60 12.82
C ASP A 418 -7.01 -4.28 13.35
N GLY A 419 -7.97 -4.04 12.44
CA GLY A 419 -9.34 -3.66 12.77
C GLY A 419 -9.53 -2.18 13.12
N SER A 420 -8.48 -1.35 13.03
CA SER A 420 -8.60 0.11 13.21
C SER A 420 -9.05 0.86 11.95
N ALA A 421 -9.02 0.21 10.77
CA ALA A 421 -9.44 0.81 9.52
C ALA A 421 -10.87 1.35 9.60
N THR A 422 -11.05 2.61 9.17
CA THR A 422 -12.37 3.21 9.12
C THR A 422 -13.06 2.80 7.82
N SER A 423 -14.38 2.57 7.86
CA SER A 423 -15.21 2.18 6.70
C SER A 423 -15.12 3.08 5.46
N GLY A 424 -14.43 4.24 5.55
CA GLY A 424 -14.27 5.21 4.46
C GLY A 424 -13.10 4.95 3.50
N GLU A 425 -12.19 4.03 3.81
CA GLU A 425 -10.98 3.78 3.00
C GLU A 425 -11.24 2.99 1.70
N THR A 426 -12.48 2.52 1.48
CA THR A 426 -12.84 1.56 0.43
C THR A 426 -12.73 2.10 -1.01
N HIS A 427 -12.74 3.43 -1.18
CA HIS A 427 -12.62 4.08 -2.49
C HIS A 427 -11.18 4.43 -2.88
N PHE A 428 -10.27 4.38 -1.92
CA PHE A 428 -8.87 4.76 -2.08
C PHE A 428 -7.98 3.53 -1.91
N ASP A 429 -8.02 2.91 -0.73
CA ASP A 429 -7.12 1.83 -0.29
C ASP A 429 -7.93 0.64 0.27
N PRO A 430 -8.61 -0.16 -0.56
CA PRO A 430 -9.31 -1.35 -0.07
C PRO A 430 -8.34 -2.40 0.52
N LEU A 431 -8.82 -3.22 1.45
CA LEU A 431 -8.10 -4.41 1.92
C LEU A 431 -7.94 -5.46 0.79
N PRO A 432 -6.85 -6.26 0.76
CA PRO A 432 -6.60 -7.27 -0.31
C PRO A 432 -7.71 -8.33 -0.44
N GLU A 433 -8.46 -8.58 0.64
CA GLU A 433 -9.66 -9.41 0.70
C GLU A 433 -10.75 -8.96 -0.28
N ALA A 434 -10.77 -7.69 -0.68
CA ALA A 434 -11.67 -7.21 -1.72
C ALA A 434 -11.47 -7.93 -3.05
N VAL A 435 -10.22 -8.30 -3.38
CA VAL A 435 -9.90 -9.08 -4.59
C VAL A 435 -10.37 -10.52 -4.45
N ILE A 436 -10.25 -11.12 -3.25
CA ILE A 436 -10.78 -12.47 -2.98
C ILE A 436 -12.29 -12.50 -3.19
N ARG A 437 -13.03 -11.56 -2.58
CA ARG A 437 -14.48 -11.46 -2.74
C ARG A 437 -14.87 -11.25 -4.21
N ALA A 438 -14.22 -10.30 -4.88
CA ALA A 438 -14.45 -10.06 -6.31
C ALA A 438 -14.15 -11.31 -7.16
N SER A 439 -13.18 -12.13 -6.76
CA SER A 439 -12.85 -13.38 -7.45
C SER A 439 -13.84 -14.51 -7.19
N THR A 440 -14.52 -14.56 -6.04
CA THR A 440 -15.54 -15.58 -5.75
C THR A 440 -16.92 -15.23 -6.32
N GLU A 441 -17.17 -13.94 -6.55
CA GLU A 441 -18.44 -13.37 -7.01
C GLU A 441 -18.25 -12.65 -8.36
N ARG A 442 -17.61 -13.30 -9.33
CA ARG A 442 -17.34 -12.69 -10.64
C ARG A 442 -18.59 -12.52 -11.48
N SER A 443 -19.48 -13.52 -11.46
CA SER A 443 -20.78 -13.50 -12.14
C SER A 443 -21.76 -14.44 -11.47
N GLU A 444 -22.99 -14.55 -11.97
CA GLU A 444 -24.01 -15.47 -11.45
C GLU A 444 -24.69 -16.26 -12.58
N ASN A 445 -25.20 -17.45 -12.28
CA ASN A 445 -26.02 -18.24 -13.21
C ASN A 445 -27.47 -18.42 -12.72
N GLY A 446 -28.01 -17.39 -12.06
CA GLY A 446 -29.39 -17.36 -11.54
C GLY A 446 -29.62 -18.13 -10.25
N VAL A 447 -28.70 -19.02 -9.84
CA VAL A 447 -28.78 -19.79 -8.59
C VAL A 447 -27.47 -19.76 -7.80
N ARG A 448 -26.32 -19.59 -8.46
CA ARG A 448 -25.00 -19.64 -7.81
C ARG A 448 -24.04 -18.59 -8.35
N ALA A 449 -23.23 -18.03 -7.45
CA ALA A 449 -22.06 -17.24 -7.81
C ALA A 449 -21.02 -18.10 -8.55
N LEU A 450 -20.46 -17.54 -9.62
CA LEU A 450 -19.37 -18.10 -10.40
C LEU A 450 -18.08 -17.35 -10.04
N ALA A 451 -17.04 -18.13 -9.73
CA ALA A 451 -15.72 -17.60 -9.41
C ALA A 451 -14.87 -17.38 -10.66
N SER A 452 -13.82 -16.57 -10.52
CA SER A 452 -12.80 -16.39 -11.56
C SER A 452 -12.12 -17.72 -11.86
N PRO A 453 -11.76 -18.00 -13.12
CA PRO A 453 -10.89 -19.12 -13.44
C PRO A 453 -9.45 -18.90 -12.94
N VAL A 454 -9.06 -17.66 -12.63
CA VAL A 454 -7.76 -17.33 -12.03
C VAL A 454 -7.84 -17.48 -10.51
N ARG A 455 -6.85 -18.16 -9.92
CA ARG A 455 -6.82 -18.37 -8.46
C ARG A 455 -6.17 -17.18 -7.76
N THR A 456 -6.94 -16.48 -6.93
CA THR A 456 -6.40 -15.44 -6.06
C THR A 456 -5.59 -16.05 -4.92
N LEU A 457 -4.34 -15.63 -4.76
CA LEU A 457 -3.49 -15.96 -3.62
C LEU A 457 -3.40 -14.74 -2.70
N LEU A 458 -3.91 -14.86 -1.47
CA LEU A 458 -3.64 -13.89 -0.43
C LEU A 458 -2.24 -14.16 0.13
N VAL A 459 -1.30 -13.27 -0.17
CA VAL A 459 0.07 -13.33 0.34
C VAL A 459 0.25 -12.13 1.26
N ARG A 460 0.59 -12.36 2.52
CA ARG A 460 0.87 -11.29 3.47
C ARG A 460 2.33 -10.83 3.36
N PRO A 461 2.65 -9.56 3.70
CA PRO A 461 4.03 -9.12 3.76
C PRO A 461 4.85 -9.98 4.73
N GLY A 462 5.97 -10.51 4.25
CA GLY A 462 6.79 -11.50 4.93
C GLY A 462 6.52 -12.95 4.52
N GLU A 463 5.48 -13.24 3.72
CA GLU A 463 5.19 -14.58 3.21
C GLU A 463 5.77 -14.82 1.81
N SER A 464 5.96 -16.10 1.47
CA SER A 464 6.48 -16.53 0.19
C SER A 464 5.53 -17.44 -0.57
N ILE A 465 5.60 -17.39 -1.89
CA ILE A 465 5.01 -18.38 -2.80
C ILE A 465 6.06 -19.45 -3.08
N ARG A 466 5.71 -20.70 -2.79
CA ARG A 466 6.50 -21.89 -3.12
C ARG A 466 5.70 -22.76 -4.08
N PHE A 467 6.38 -23.30 -5.08
CA PHE A 467 5.77 -24.27 -5.97
C PHE A 467 6.13 -25.69 -5.54
N ASP A 468 5.15 -26.59 -5.53
CA ASP A 468 5.37 -28.01 -5.25
C ASP A 468 5.90 -28.78 -6.48
N GLY A 469 6.10 -30.09 -6.34
CA GLY A 469 6.58 -30.94 -7.44
C GLY A 469 5.59 -31.10 -8.61
N ARG A 470 4.33 -30.69 -8.44
CA ARG A 470 3.30 -30.62 -9.49
C ARG A 470 3.20 -29.22 -10.10
N GLY A 471 4.02 -28.28 -9.61
CA GLY A 471 4.00 -26.88 -10.01
C GLY A 471 2.81 -26.11 -9.43
N GLU A 472 2.10 -26.62 -8.42
CA GLU A 472 1.05 -25.88 -7.71
C GLU A 472 1.67 -24.89 -6.71
N ALA A 473 1.11 -23.69 -6.63
CA ALA A 473 1.56 -22.66 -5.71
C ALA A 473 0.92 -22.82 -4.32
N ASP A 474 1.77 -22.81 -3.29
CA ASP A 474 1.42 -22.70 -1.88
C ASP A 474 1.98 -21.39 -1.31
N VAL A 475 1.19 -20.71 -0.48
CA VAL A 475 1.67 -19.58 0.34
C VAL A 475 2.25 -20.15 1.64
N ILE A 476 3.47 -19.77 1.98
CA ILE A 476 4.16 -20.22 3.19
C ILE A 476 4.72 -19.05 4.00
N PRO A 477 4.63 -19.10 5.34
CA PRO A 477 5.26 -18.09 6.19
C PRO A 477 6.78 -18.24 6.17
N ASN A 478 7.50 -17.12 6.22
CA ASN A 478 8.94 -17.16 6.42
C ASN A 478 9.28 -17.20 7.92
N PRO A 479 10.36 -17.89 8.33
CA PRO A 479 10.81 -17.91 9.72
C PRO A 479 11.00 -16.50 10.28
N GLY A 480 10.45 -16.25 11.47
CA GLY A 480 10.56 -14.94 12.13
C GLY A 480 9.71 -13.83 11.51
N HIS A 481 8.82 -14.16 10.56
CA HIS A 481 7.90 -13.23 9.89
C HIS A 481 6.51 -13.87 9.82
N ILE A 482 5.88 -14.03 10.99
CA ILE A 482 4.54 -14.60 11.12
C ILE A 482 3.54 -13.46 11.17
N TRP A 483 2.60 -13.45 10.21
CA TRP A 483 1.53 -12.46 10.16
C TRP A 483 0.75 -12.44 11.49
N PRO A 484 0.72 -11.30 12.23
CA PRO A 484 0.23 -11.28 13.60
C PRO A 484 -1.27 -10.96 13.71
N TYR A 485 -1.94 -10.68 12.58
CA TYR A 485 -3.35 -10.29 12.54
C TYR A 485 -4.23 -11.45 12.10
N ASN A 486 -5.45 -11.51 12.61
CA ASN A 486 -6.37 -12.59 12.28
C ASN A 486 -7.01 -12.34 10.90
N ASP A 487 -6.66 -13.15 9.90
CA ASP A 487 -7.22 -13.03 8.54
C ASP A 487 -8.74 -13.21 8.48
N ALA A 488 -9.32 -13.96 9.43
CA ALA A 488 -10.77 -14.06 9.54
C ALA A 488 -11.38 -12.70 9.89
N GLU A 489 -10.73 -11.88 10.73
CA GLU A 489 -11.23 -10.56 11.16
C GLU A 489 -11.16 -9.49 10.05
N ALA A 490 -10.15 -9.55 9.18
CA ALA A 490 -10.01 -8.68 8.02
C ALA A 490 -11.06 -8.97 6.93
N LEU A 491 -11.33 -10.26 6.66
CA LEU A 491 -12.44 -10.71 5.79
C LEU A 491 -13.82 -10.29 6.34
N LEU A 492 -13.98 -10.27 7.67
CA LEU A 492 -15.24 -9.94 8.35
C LEU A 492 -15.57 -8.43 8.36
N SER A 493 -14.57 -7.56 8.19
CA SER A 493 -14.70 -6.10 8.34
C SER A 493 -14.93 -5.34 7.02
N ALA A 494 -14.93 -6.03 5.88
CA ALA A 494 -15.10 -5.42 4.56
C ALA A 494 -16.58 -5.08 4.25
N PRO A 495 -16.86 -3.97 3.51
CA PRO A 495 -18.23 -3.62 3.11
C PRO A 495 -18.87 -4.72 2.26
N GLY A 496 -20.10 -5.10 2.58
CA GLY A 496 -20.81 -6.22 1.94
C GLY A 496 -20.75 -7.55 2.72
N SER A 497 -19.99 -7.61 3.81
CA SER A 497 -20.09 -8.70 4.79
C SER A 497 -21.49 -8.75 5.40
N THR A 498 -22.15 -9.91 5.33
CA THR A 498 -23.42 -10.18 6.04
C THR A 498 -23.21 -10.44 7.54
N ARG A 499 -21.98 -10.27 8.06
CA ARG A 499 -21.65 -10.38 9.48
C ARG A 499 -21.14 -9.06 10.06
N GLU A 500 -21.46 -8.86 11.32
CA GLU A 500 -21.45 -7.56 11.99
C GLU A 500 -20.05 -6.98 12.24
N PRO A 501 -19.82 -5.65 12.02
CA PRO A 501 -18.53 -5.00 12.25
C PRO A 501 -18.02 -5.12 13.69
N VAL A 502 -16.70 -5.27 13.88
CA VAL A 502 -16.05 -5.42 15.20
C VAL A 502 -16.34 -4.26 16.16
N GLY A 503 -16.47 -3.03 15.65
CA GLY A 503 -16.88 -1.88 16.46
C GLY A 503 -18.30 -2.00 17.03
N LEU A 504 -19.21 -2.64 16.29
CA LEU A 504 -20.52 -3.04 16.81
C LEU A 504 -20.38 -4.23 17.77
N SER A 505 -19.53 -5.22 17.47
CA SER A 505 -19.29 -6.39 18.34
C SER A 505 -18.73 -5.99 19.71
N ARG A 506 -17.75 -5.08 19.79
CA ARG A 506 -17.23 -4.55 21.07
C ARG A 506 -18.29 -3.80 21.86
N LYS A 507 -19.13 -3.00 21.18
CA LYS A 507 -20.27 -2.31 21.82
C LYS A 507 -21.32 -3.30 22.32
N ARG A 508 -21.59 -4.38 21.58
CA ARG A 508 -22.51 -5.45 21.99
C ARG A 508 -21.96 -6.25 23.17
N VAL A 509 -20.67 -6.59 23.19
CA VAL A 509 -20.02 -7.22 24.35
C VAL A 509 -20.09 -6.30 25.57
N LEU A 510 -19.74 -5.02 25.43
CA LEU A 510 -19.85 -4.04 26.51
C LEU A 510 -21.29 -3.93 27.03
N LEU A 511 -22.28 -3.86 26.13
CA LEU A 511 -23.69 -3.83 26.49
C LEU A 511 -24.09 -5.06 27.29
N ARG A 512 -23.65 -6.26 26.89
CA ARG A 512 -23.92 -7.52 27.59
C ARG A 512 -23.33 -7.54 29.00
N LEU A 513 -22.07 -7.13 29.14
CA LEU A 513 -21.40 -7.06 30.44
C LEU A 513 -22.08 -6.05 31.38
N LEU A 514 -22.39 -4.85 30.87
CA LEU A 514 -23.11 -3.84 31.64
C LEU A 514 -24.54 -4.28 31.98
N ALA A 515 -25.21 -5.01 31.07
CA ALA A 515 -26.53 -5.54 31.33
C ALA A 515 -26.50 -6.57 32.46
N LEU A 516 -25.50 -7.45 32.50
CA LEU A 516 -25.32 -8.40 33.61
C LEU A 516 -25.11 -7.70 34.95
N GLU A 517 -24.23 -6.70 35.01
CA GLU A 517 -24.00 -5.92 36.23
C GLU A 517 -25.30 -5.23 36.72
N GLU A 518 -26.06 -4.65 35.80
CA GLU A 518 -27.29 -3.94 36.14
C GLU A 518 -28.44 -4.89 36.51
N MET A 519 -28.54 -6.05 35.84
CA MET A 519 -29.45 -7.11 36.26
C MET A 519 -29.16 -7.57 37.68
N GLN A 520 -27.88 -7.76 38.03
CA GLN A 520 -27.47 -8.13 39.37
C GLN A 520 -27.88 -7.07 40.39
N ARG A 521 -27.69 -5.77 40.08
CA ARG A 521 -28.13 -4.67 40.96
C ARG A 521 -29.65 -4.63 41.15
N ARG A 522 -30.41 -5.02 40.12
CA ARG A 522 -31.89 -5.03 40.13
C ARG A 522 -32.50 -6.35 40.61
N GLY A 523 -31.70 -7.36 40.91
CA GLY A 523 -32.18 -8.70 41.28
C GLY A 523 -32.88 -9.43 40.14
N LEU A 524 -32.57 -9.11 38.88
CA LEU A 524 -33.13 -9.77 37.70
C LEU A 524 -32.32 -11.02 37.36
N THR A 525 -32.99 -12.07 36.92
CA THR A 525 -32.35 -13.34 36.51
C THR A 525 -32.92 -13.84 35.19
N VAL A 526 -32.11 -14.61 34.48
CA VAL A 526 -32.52 -15.37 33.30
C VAL A 526 -32.60 -16.85 33.68
N SER A 527 -33.71 -17.50 33.34
CA SER A 527 -33.89 -18.93 33.55
C SER A 527 -33.24 -19.76 32.45
N THR A 528 -32.86 -20.99 32.78
CA THR A 528 -32.31 -21.96 31.80
C THR A 528 -33.27 -22.22 30.63
N GLN A 529 -34.59 -22.16 30.87
CA GLN A 529 -35.59 -22.32 29.81
C GLN A 529 -35.51 -21.19 28.78
N GLN A 530 -35.33 -19.93 29.21
CA GLN A 530 -35.21 -18.80 28.29
C GLN A 530 -33.93 -18.87 27.44
N VAL A 531 -32.84 -19.40 28.00
CA VAL A 531 -31.60 -19.67 27.24
C VAL A 531 -31.82 -20.76 26.21
N ALA A 532 -32.52 -21.84 26.58
CA ALA A 532 -32.87 -22.93 25.67
C ALA A 532 -33.79 -22.46 24.52
N ASP A 533 -34.85 -21.71 24.84
CA ASP A 533 -35.80 -21.18 23.85
C ASP A 533 -35.10 -20.27 22.82
N MET A 534 -34.16 -19.44 23.28
CA MET A 534 -33.38 -18.58 22.39
C MET A 534 -32.40 -19.37 21.53
N SER A 535 -31.76 -20.41 22.09
CA SER A 535 -30.92 -21.33 21.33
C SER A 535 -31.72 -21.99 20.21
N ASP A 536 -32.92 -22.49 20.51
CA ASP A 536 -33.79 -23.16 19.53
C ASP A 536 -34.29 -22.22 18.44
N ASP A 537 -34.59 -20.96 18.79
CA ASP A 537 -34.92 -19.93 17.80
C ASP A 537 -33.74 -19.60 16.87
N LEU A 538 -32.55 -19.38 17.42
CA LEU A 538 -31.34 -19.10 16.64
C LEU A 538 -30.97 -20.27 15.72
N ARG A 539 -31.02 -21.49 16.25
CA ARG A 539 -30.74 -22.70 15.50
C ARG A 539 -31.72 -22.88 14.34
N ARG A 540 -33.01 -22.62 14.53
CA ARG A 540 -34.01 -22.66 13.44
C ARG A 540 -33.75 -21.60 12.38
N ARG A 541 -33.46 -20.35 12.78
CA ARG A 541 -33.18 -19.24 11.84
C ARG A 541 -31.94 -19.47 10.97
N HIS A 542 -30.97 -20.24 11.47
CA HIS A 542 -29.70 -20.49 10.78
C HIS A 542 -29.55 -21.92 10.25
N GLY A 543 -30.63 -22.72 10.25
CA GLY A 543 -30.60 -24.09 9.72
C GLY A 543 -29.74 -25.07 10.51
N LEU A 544 -29.44 -24.79 11.79
CA LEU A 544 -28.65 -25.63 12.71
C LEU A 544 -29.55 -26.53 13.58
N THR A 545 -30.56 -27.14 12.96
CA THR A 545 -31.58 -27.93 13.68
C THR A 545 -31.08 -29.30 14.11
N ASP A 546 -30.08 -29.87 13.43
CA ASP A 546 -29.42 -31.11 13.85
C ASP A 546 -28.37 -30.84 14.94
N HIS A 547 -28.20 -31.78 15.87
CA HIS A 547 -27.17 -31.71 16.89
C HIS A 547 -25.76 -31.81 16.30
N ALA A 548 -25.55 -32.65 15.29
CA ALA A 548 -24.26 -32.81 14.62
C ALA A 548 -23.84 -31.52 13.91
N ASP A 549 -24.77 -30.83 13.25
CA ASP A 549 -24.52 -29.55 12.58
C ASP A 549 -24.18 -28.44 13.57
N MET A 550 -24.86 -28.42 14.72
CA MET A 550 -24.57 -27.48 15.80
C MET A 550 -23.16 -27.71 16.38
N VAL A 551 -22.79 -28.95 16.67
CA VAL A 551 -21.45 -29.30 17.17
C VAL A 551 -20.38 -28.99 16.13
N ALA A 552 -20.62 -29.30 14.85
CA ALA A 552 -19.70 -28.98 13.77
C ALA A 552 -19.53 -27.47 13.59
N TRP A 553 -20.58 -26.68 13.76
CA TRP A 553 -20.51 -25.23 13.75
C TRP A 553 -19.72 -24.68 14.94
N LEU A 554 -19.99 -25.14 16.16
CA LEU A 554 -19.26 -24.73 17.38
C LEU A 554 -17.76 -24.98 17.23
N ASN A 555 -17.38 -26.16 16.75
CA ASN A 555 -15.99 -26.52 16.51
C ASN A 555 -15.32 -25.62 15.46
N ARG A 556 -16.01 -25.28 14.37
CA ARG A 556 -15.50 -24.33 13.36
C ARG A 556 -15.40 -22.90 13.90
N ALA A 557 -16.30 -22.53 14.81
CA ALA A 557 -16.33 -21.21 15.44
C ALA A 557 -15.33 -21.08 16.60
N GLY A 558 -14.68 -22.17 17.02
CA GLY A 558 -13.78 -22.19 18.17
C GLY A 558 -14.50 -21.96 19.51
N LEU A 559 -15.79 -22.28 19.59
CA LEU A 559 -16.62 -22.09 20.79
C LEU A 559 -16.93 -23.43 21.46
N SER A 560 -16.81 -23.49 22.78
CA SER A 560 -17.39 -24.57 23.57
C SER A 560 -18.90 -24.40 23.73
N MET A 561 -19.60 -25.50 24.04
CA MET A 561 -21.03 -25.44 24.37
C MET A 561 -21.30 -24.57 25.62
N ALA A 562 -20.36 -24.54 26.56
CA ALA A 562 -20.47 -23.71 27.76
C ALA A 562 -20.42 -22.22 27.41
N GLU A 563 -19.41 -21.79 26.64
CA GLU A 563 -19.28 -20.40 26.18
C GLU A 563 -20.48 -19.97 25.33
N TYR A 564 -20.99 -20.87 24.48
CA TYR A 564 -22.21 -20.61 23.72
C TYR A 564 -23.42 -20.34 24.63
N CYS A 565 -23.63 -21.18 25.65
CA CYS A 565 -24.71 -20.98 26.63
C CYS A 565 -24.54 -19.71 27.46
N GLU A 566 -23.31 -19.35 27.83
CA GLU A 566 -23.00 -18.10 28.53
C GLU A 566 -23.34 -16.88 27.67
N ILE A 567 -22.97 -16.89 26.40
CA ILE A 567 -23.32 -15.84 25.44
C ILE A 567 -24.85 -15.71 25.32
N LEU A 568 -25.58 -16.82 25.25
CA LEU A 568 -27.04 -16.79 25.20
C LEU A 568 -27.64 -16.27 26.51
N TYR A 569 -27.07 -16.63 27.66
CA TYR A 569 -27.50 -16.09 28.94
C TYR A 569 -27.38 -14.57 28.98
N GLU A 570 -26.23 -14.03 28.55
CA GLU A 570 -25.99 -12.60 28.43
C GLU A 570 -26.98 -11.90 27.48
N TRP A 571 -27.27 -12.50 26.33
CA TRP A 571 -28.22 -11.95 25.35
C TRP A 571 -29.64 -11.88 25.91
N GLN A 572 -30.09 -12.93 26.58
CA GLN A 572 -31.36 -12.92 27.31
C GLN A 572 -31.35 -11.87 28.42
N GLY A 573 -30.20 -11.64 29.04
CA GLY A 573 -30.02 -10.62 30.05
C GLY A 573 -30.28 -9.21 29.52
N VAL A 574 -29.75 -8.90 28.32
CA VAL A 574 -30.03 -7.63 27.64
C VAL A 574 -31.53 -7.46 27.36
N LEU A 575 -32.20 -8.49 26.82
CA LEU A 575 -33.64 -8.44 26.54
C LEU A 575 -34.47 -8.24 27.82
N ARG A 576 -34.09 -8.88 28.93
CA ARG A 576 -34.75 -8.69 30.22
C ARG A 576 -34.54 -7.32 30.81
N LEU A 577 -33.35 -6.75 30.63
CA LEU A 577 -33.08 -5.40 31.08
C LEU A 577 -33.83 -4.37 30.22
N GLU A 578 -33.95 -4.60 28.91
CA GLU A 578 -34.73 -3.78 27.99
C GLU A 578 -36.22 -3.77 28.39
N GLU A 579 -36.80 -4.93 28.69
CA GLU A 579 -38.17 -5.04 29.21
C GLU A 579 -38.33 -4.26 30.53
N ALA A 580 -37.42 -4.46 31.48
CA ALA A 580 -37.44 -3.80 32.78
C ALA A 580 -37.20 -2.27 32.71
N MET A 581 -36.61 -1.78 31.63
CA MET A 581 -36.28 -0.37 31.43
C MET A 581 -37.09 0.29 30.30
N SER A 582 -38.10 -0.40 29.76
CA SER A 582 -38.86 0.02 28.58
C SER A 582 -39.38 1.46 28.68
N ASP A 583 -39.98 1.83 29.81
CA ASP A 583 -40.48 3.20 30.04
C ASP A 583 -39.39 4.29 29.96
N LEU A 584 -38.16 3.98 30.38
CA LEU A 584 -37.04 4.92 30.31
C LEU A 584 -36.45 4.97 28.90
N ILE A 585 -36.39 3.83 28.22
CA ILE A 585 -35.92 3.70 26.84
C ILE A 585 -36.84 4.49 25.92
N GLU A 586 -38.15 4.29 26.00
CA GLU A 586 -39.14 4.99 25.15
C GLU A 586 -39.10 6.51 25.34
N LYS A 587 -38.93 7.00 26.57
CA LYS A 587 -38.77 8.44 26.86
C LYS A 587 -37.54 9.06 26.20
N ARG A 588 -36.47 8.29 26.00
CA ARG A 588 -35.21 8.75 25.40
C ARG A 588 -35.13 8.49 23.89
N LEU A 589 -35.94 7.56 23.40
CA LEU A 589 -35.97 7.14 22.00
C LEU A 589 -36.32 8.30 21.04
N ALA A 590 -37.20 9.21 21.47
CA ALA A 590 -37.57 10.39 20.69
C ALA A 590 -36.37 11.32 20.42
N GLY A 591 -35.51 11.55 21.42
CA GLY A 591 -34.28 12.33 21.26
C GLY A 591 -33.27 11.65 20.34
N GLN A 592 -33.14 10.32 20.44
CA GLN A 592 -32.28 9.54 19.56
C GLN A 592 -32.75 9.56 18.10
N ARG A 593 -34.06 9.45 17.86
CA ARG A 593 -34.66 9.56 16.51
C ARG A 593 -34.46 10.95 15.92
N ALA A 594 -34.59 12.00 16.72
CA ALA A 594 -34.31 13.39 16.29
C ALA A 594 -32.82 13.62 15.98
N PHE A 595 -31.90 13.00 16.73
CA PHE A 595 -30.47 13.07 16.40
C PHE A 595 -30.14 12.30 15.11
N ALA A 596 -30.85 11.19 14.84
CA ALA A 596 -30.68 10.41 13.62
C ALA A 596 -31.14 11.18 12.36
N THR A 597 -32.07 12.13 12.47
CA THR A 597 -32.49 12.99 11.34
C THR A 597 -31.50 14.10 11.01
N MET A 598 -30.50 14.41 11.85
CA MET A 598 -29.39 15.29 11.46
C MET A 598 -28.64 14.77 10.21
N ARG A 599 -28.63 13.45 9.99
CA ARG A 599 -28.10 12.82 8.76
C ARG A 599 -28.99 13.02 7.52
N ALA A 600 -30.26 13.35 7.70
CA ALA A 600 -31.21 13.57 6.60
C ALA A 600 -31.34 15.05 6.23
N VAL A 601 -31.17 15.96 7.20
CA VAL A 601 -31.19 17.42 6.98
C VAL A 601 -29.86 17.96 6.43
N SER A 602 -28.79 17.15 6.43
CA SER A 602 -27.51 17.47 5.77
C SER A 602 -27.51 17.16 4.26
N HIS A 603 -28.65 16.73 3.69
CA HIS A 603 -28.84 16.42 2.27
C HIS A 603 -30.07 17.09 1.63
N ALA A 604 -30.65 18.09 2.28
CA ALA A 604 -31.63 19.01 1.70
C ALA A 604 -31.10 20.44 1.89
#